data_AF-A0A7Y4VQY1-F1
#
_entry.id   AF-A0A7Y4VQY1-F1
#
_cell.length_a   1.000
_cell.length_b   1.000
_cell.length_c   1.000
_cell.angle_alpha   90.00
_cell.angle_beta   90.00
_cell.angle_gamma   90.00
#
_symmetry.space_group_name_H-M   'P 1'
#
loop_
_entity.id
_entity.type
_entity.pdbx_description
1 polymer ?
#
loop_
_entity_poly.entity_id
_entity_poly.type
_entity_poly.pdbx_seq_one_letter_code
_entity_poly.pdbx_strand_id
1 'polypeptide(L)'
;MKQSNDRQRAARGCVFKPVVIDHRGGRKRRRRGGYYWAKYRDDSGRVVRRALKLSNGKGIADKAVAEAELRRLITRMERQAAGLVDAIVESARMPIRVVIARYARHLRALRRTREHVFKTIQRAKWLMESAGVETLGGLNAASVSVGLDTLAGRNRAPKTINEYRAVAFGMCQWAVKVVRILDRNPIGAVPVRDSDADKRKVRRAMTIEEAGRLLAVSGPRSLWYETALFTGLRVRELQLLAWGDLVLDDPRPRIELRASTTKARRADFVPLKRSLAIKLGNAKPSLAAATDRVFRTAPTRATFRRDCTRAGISYEADDRGRTLDRRALRTSFVTWLSMSGVDPRTAQQLARHTDIELTMRVYTDPRLIDTSTAIERLPTLDPDEAVSAKATGTYGANVVVPPVVPTAAVSRPSLAIGGVGGSSGTPAQRLEMAIVGNEKQGATTSRKIGGGGNRTPVP
;
A
#
# COMPACT_ATOMS: atom_id res chain seq x y z
N MET A 1 10.22 -50.33 -7.45
CA MET A 1 11.11 -49.15 -7.26
C MET A 1 10.59 -48.07 -6.32
N LYS A 2 9.28 -47.76 -6.21
CA LYS A 2 8.77 -46.78 -5.22
C LYS A 2 8.94 -47.21 -3.75
N GLN A 3 8.80 -48.51 -3.45
CA GLN A 3 8.87 -49.03 -2.08
C GLN A 3 10.30 -49.10 -1.49
N SER A 4 11.35 -49.19 -2.32
CA SER A 4 12.73 -49.20 -1.82
C SER A 4 13.22 -47.80 -1.44
N ASN A 5 12.74 -46.76 -2.13
CA ASN A 5 13.08 -45.36 -1.85
C ASN A 5 12.41 -44.83 -0.56
N ASP A 6 11.21 -45.33 -0.23
CA ASP A 6 10.53 -45.01 1.04
C ASP A 6 11.21 -45.67 2.26
N ARG A 7 11.79 -46.87 2.08
CA ARG A 7 12.55 -47.55 3.15
C ARG A 7 13.89 -46.87 3.45
N GLN A 8 14.57 -46.32 2.44
CA GLN A 8 15.78 -45.51 2.64
C GLN A 8 15.48 -44.12 3.23
N ARG A 9 14.35 -43.49 2.88
CA ARG A 9 13.89 -42.23 3.53
C ARG A 9 13.53 -42.43 5.01
N ALA A 10 12.98 -43.58 5.37
CA ALA A 10 12.66 -43.93 6.75
C ALA A 10 13.90 -44.08 7.67
N ALA A 11 15.11 -44.15 7.10
CA ALA A 11 16.34 -44.34 7.87
C ALA A 11 16.80 -43.09 8.66
N ARG A 12 16.33 -41.88 8.31
CA ARG A 12 16.81 -40.61 8.95
C ARG A 12 15.77 -39.90 9.83
N GLY A 13 14.50 -40.24 9.71
CA GLY A 13 13.43 -39.71 10.55
C GLY A 13 12.08 -39.72 9.84
N CYS A 14 10.99 -39.59 10.60
CA CYS A 14 9.63 -39.54 10.06
C CYS A 14 8.76 -38.53 10.80
N VAL A 15 7.71 -38.06 10.12
CA VAL A 15 6.65 -37.26 10.75
C VAL A 15 5.45 -38.14 11.08
N PHE A 16 4.86 -37.94 12.26
CA PHE A 16 3.71 -38.71 12.72
C PHE A 16 2.76 -37.84 13.55
N LYS A 17 1.48 -38.20 13.64
CA LYS A 17 0.55 -37.59 14.61
C LYS A 17 0.54 -38.46 15.88
N PRO A 18 0.81 -37.91 17.07
CA PRO A 18 0.82 -38.70 18.30
C PRO A 18 -0.57 -39.27 18.57
N VAL A 19 -0.63 -40.47 19.15
CA VAL A 19 -1.90 -41.05 19.61
C VAL A 19 -2.10 -40.64 21.05
N VAL A 20 -3.21 -39.95 21.32
CA VAL A 20 -3.67 -39.57 22.64
C VAL A 20 -4.71 -40.61 23.08
N ILE A 21 -4.52 -41.16 24.27
CA ILE A 21 -5.49 -42.07 24.90
C ILE A 21 -6.33 -41.23 25.85
N ASP A 22 -7.63 -41.21 25.61
CA ASP A 22 -8.61 -40.52 26.46
C ASP A 22 -9.44 -41.56 27.22
N HIS A 23 -9.79 -41.26 28.47
CA HIS A 23 -10.61 -42.07 29.34
C HIS A 23 -11.96 -41.37 29.53
N ARG A 24 -12.96 -41.74 28.74
CA ARG A 24 -14.36 -41.29 28.92
C ARG A 24 -15.22 -42.49 29.28
N GLY A 25 -15.87 -42.43 30.45
CA GLY A 25 -16.80 -43.46 30.92
C GLY A 25 -16.17 -44.84 31.08
N GLY A 26 -14.95 -44.94 31.63
CA GLY A 26 -14.26 -46.21 31.88
C GLY A 26 -13.69 -46.93 30.64
N ARG A 27 -13.99 -46.46 29.42
CA ARG A 27 -13.48 -47.05 28.17
C ARG A 27 -12.32 -46.21 27.59
N LYS A 28 -11.22 -46.88 27.23
CA LYS A 28 -10.06 -46.26 26.57
C LYS A 28 -10.40 -45.94 25.11
N ARG A 29 -10.38 -44.66 24.72
CA ARG A 29 -10.54 -44.23 23.32
C ARG A 29 -9.23 -43.66 22.79
N ARG A 30 -8.73 -44.22 21.68
CA ARG A 30 -7.52 -43.75 21.00
C ARG A 30 -7.88 -42.68 19.96
N ARG A 31 -7.27 -41.50 20.04
CA ARG A 31 -7.42 -40.39 19.07
C ARG A 31 -6.07 -39.95 18.54
N ARG A 32 -5.98 -39.64 17.23
CA ARG A 32 -4.78 -38.99 16.67
C ARG A 32 -4.78 -37.50 17.00
N GLY A 33 -3.64 -36.98 17.46
CA GLY A 33 -3.44 -35.57 17.74
C GLY A 33 -3.58 -34.71 16.49
N GLY A 34 -3.96 -33.44 16.66
CA GLY A 34 -4.22 -32.53 15.53
C GLY A 34 -2.97 -32.18 14.69
N TYR A 35 -1.78 -32.27 15.29
CA TYR A 35 -0.54 -31.74 14.74
C TYR A 35 0.53 -32.82 14.56
N TYR A 36 1.39 -32.63 13.57
CA TYR A 36 2.52 -33.49 13.29
C TYR A 36 3.68 -33.26 14.27
N TRP A 37 4.30 -34.37 14.63
CA TRP A 37 5.51 -34.49 15.41
C TRP A 37 6.60 -35.11 14.54
N ALA A 38 7.85 -34.77 14.81
CA ALA A 38 9.02 -35.38 14.22
C ALA A 38 9.54 -36.50 15.15
N LYS A 39 9.94 -37.63 14.56
CA LYS A 39 10.77 -38.66 15.18
C LYS A 39 12.06 -38.79 14.37
N TYR A 40 13.21 -38.53 14.96
CA TYR A 40 14.52 -38.61 14.31
C TYR A 40 15.59 -39.05 15.33
N ARG A 41 16.78 -39.41 14.85
CA ARG A 41 17.93 -39.68 15.72
C ARG A 41 18.76 -38.41 15.87
N ASP A 42 19.19 -38.11 17.08
CA ASP A 42 20.12 -37.03 17.33
C ASP A 42 21.59 -37.41 17.07
N ASP A 43 22.48 -36.44 17.21
CA ASP A 43 23.94 -36.60 17.06
C ASP A 43 24.53 -37.62 18.04
N SER A 44 23.94 -37.76 19.23
CA SER A 44 24.26 -38.80 20.21
C SER A 44 23.65 -40.17 19.90
N GLY A 45 22.93 -40.30 18.78
CA GLY A 45 22.27 -41.53 18.35
C GLY A 45 20.94 -41.83 19.05
N ARG A 46 20.48 -40.95 19.95
CA ARG A 46 19.23 -41.12 20.70
C ARG A 46 18.02 -40.75 19.84
N VAL A 47 16.91 -41.45 20.05
CA VAL A 47 15.67 -41.19 19.31
C VAL A 47 14.90 -40.06 19.99
N VAL A 48 14.83 -38.91 19.34
CA VAL A 48 14.10 -37.74 19.82
C VAL A 48 12.73 -37.65 19.17
N ARG A 49 11.71 -37.31 19.97
CA ARG A 49 10.35 -37.02 19.51
C ARG A 49 10.00 -35.58 19.84
N ARG A 50 9.75 -34.75 18.83
CA ARG A 50 9.54 -33.30 19.02
C ARG A 50 8.31 -32.82 18.24
N ALA A 51 7.48 -31.99 18.87
CA ALA A 51 6.37 -31.33 18.19
C ALA A 51 6.87 -30.32 17.15
N LEU A 52 6.35 -30.38 15.93
CA LEU A 52 6.69 -29.44 14.86
C LEU A 52 5.77 -28.21 14.92
N LYS A 53 6.37 -27.02 14.87
CA LYS A 53 5.67 -25.74 15.00
C LYS A 53 6.00 -24.80 13.84
N LEU A 54 5.01 -24.03 13.41
CA LEU A 54 5.16 -22.90 12.50
C LEU A 54 5.83 -21.71 13.20
N SER A 55 6.24 -20.71 12.43
CA SER A 55 6.85 -19.47 12.91
C SER A 55 6.01 -18.70 13.94
N ASN A 56 4.69 -18.86 13.89
CA ASN A 56 3.73 -18.27 14.83
C ASN A 56 3.48 -19.12 16.08
N GLY A 57 4.25 -20.20 16.30
CA GLY A 57 4.13 -21.09 17.45
C GLY A 57 3.01 -22.14 17.37
N LYS A 58 2.13 -22.09 16.36
CA LYS A 58 1.09 -23.10 16.14
C LYS A 58 1.69 -24.41 15.64
N GLY A 59 1.10 -25.54 16.03
CA GLY A 59 1.50 -26.85 15.53
C GLY A 59 1.27 -26.98 14.02
N ILE A 60 2.08 -27.81 13.34
CA ILE A 60 1.93 -28.05 11.90
C ILE A 60 0.87 -29.14 11.67
N ALA A 61 -0.25 -28.79 11.01
CA ALA A 61 -1.34 -29.73 10.71
C ALA A 61 -1.19 -30.41 9.33
N ASP A 62 -0.42 -29.80 8.42
CA ASP A 62 -0.16 -30.26 7.05
C ASP A 62 1.06 -31.20 6.99
N LYS A 63 0.95 -32.32 6.27
CA LYS A 63 2.00 -33.33 6.19
C LYS A 63 3.21 -32.85 5.39
N ALA A 64 3.00 -32.19 4.26
CA ALA A 64 4.08 -31.74 3.38
C ALA A 64 4.93 -30.65 4.05
N VAL A 65 4.28 -29.73 4.78
CA VAL A 65 4.97 -28.72 5.59
C VAL A 65 5.76 -29.37 6.73
N ALA A 66 5.20 -30.39 7.38
CA ALA A 66 5.88 -31.13 8.44
C ALA A 66 7.13 -31.87 7.91
N GLU A 67 7.02 -32.53 6.75
CA GLU A 67 8.14 -33.21 6.11
C GLU A 67 9.23 -32.23 5.63
N ALA A 68 8.87 -31.03 5.19
CA ALA A 68 9.81 -29.98 4.85
C ALA A 68 10.59 -29.48 6.07
N GLU A 69 9.92 -29.29 7.22
CA GLU A 69 10.62 -28.90 8.45
C GLU A 69 11.45 -30.01 9.06
N LEU A 70 11.00 -31.27 8.98
CA LEU A 70 11.84 -32.41 9.37
C LEU A 70 13.13 -32.46 8.54
N ARG A 71 13.04 -32.26 7.21
CA ARG A 71 14.23 -32.21 6.35
C ARG A 71 15.19 -31.09 6.75
N ARG A 72 14.68 -29.91 7.10
CA ARG A 72 15.50 -28.80 7.60
C ARG A 72 16.22 -29.14 8.91
N LEU A 73 15.51 -29.77 9.85
CA LEU A 73 16.09 -30.18 11.13
C LEU A 73 17.23 -31.18 10.91
N ILE A 74 16.99 -32.25 10.14
CA ILE A 74 18.01 -33.25 9.83
C ILE A 74 19.22 -32.61 9.13
N THR A 75 18.99 -31.75 8.12
CA THR A 75 20.08 -31.07 7.40
C THR A 75 20.94 -30.19 8.32
N ARG A 76 20.33 -29.56 9.33
CA ARG A 76 21.07 -28.76 10.33
C ARG A 76 21.96 -29.64 11.19
N MET A 77 21.44 -30.78 11.64
CA MET A 77 22.18 -31.72 12.48
C MET A 77 23.32 -32.40 11.74
N GLU A 78 23.09 -32.83 10.50
CA GLU A 78 24.14 -33.41 9.64
C GLU A 78 25.29 -32.42 9.41
N ARG A 79 24.98 -31.11 9.32
CA ARG A 79 26.00 -30.06 9.23
C ARG A 79 26.78 -29.88 10.53
N GLN A 80 26.09 -29.88 11.67
CA GLN A 80 26.74 -29.80 12.99
C GLN A 80 27.69 -30.98 13.23
N ALA A 81 27.26 -32.21 12.92
CA ALA A 81 28.06 -33.42 13.10
C ALA A 81 29.31 -33.46 12.19
N ALA A 82 29.26 -32.82 11.02
CA ALA A 82 30.39 -32.71 10.09
C ALA A 82 31.43 -31.63 10.49
N GLY A 83 31.31 -31.00 11.67
CA GLY A 83 32.21 -29.92 12.09
C GLY A 83 32.07 -28.64 11.27
N LEU A 84 31.07 -28.56 10.40
CA LEU A 84 30.67 -27.33 9.71
C LEU A 84 29.90 -26.50 10.74
N VAL A 85 30.64 -25.79 11.59
CA VAL A 85 30.10 -24.98 12.68
C VAL A 85 28.93 -24.15 12.15
N ASP A 86 27.79 -24.23 12.84
CA ASP A 86 26.60 -23.48 12.44
C ASP A 86 26.98 -22.00 12.40
N ALA A 87 27.08 -21.43 11.20
CA ALA A 87 27.36 -20.00 11.02
C ALA A 87 26.40 -19.13 11.84
N ILE A 88 25.23 -19.65 12.18
CA ILE A 88 24.22 -19.05 13.07
C ILE A 88 24.68 -19.01 14.53
N VAL A 89 25.27 -20.10 15.04
CA VAL A 89 25.79 -20.19 16.42
C VAL A 89 27.01 -19.29 16.58
N GLU A 90 27.93 -19.28 15.62
CA GLU A 90 29.08 -18.35 15.63
C GLU A 90 28.63 -16.89 15.49
N SER A 91 27.67 -16.64 14.59
CA SER A 91 27.16 -15.29 14.36
C SER A 91 26.37 -14.74 15.55
N ALA A 92 25.96 -15.55 16.53
CA ALA A 92 25.27 -15.06 17.72
C ALA A 92 26.11 -14.02 18.48
N ARG A 93 27.43 -14.19 18.52
CA ARG A 93 28.37 -13.24 19.14
C ARG A 93 28.68 -12.03 18.25
N MET A 94 28.23 -12.03 16.98
CA MET A 94 28.51 -10.94 16.05
C MET A 94 27.90 -9.64 16.56
N PRO A 95 28.68 -8.55 16.68
CA PRO A 95 28.13 -7.27 17.08
C PRO A 95 27.08 -6.77 16.09
N ILE A 96 25.95 -6.27 16.59
CA ILE A 96 24.84 -5.83 15.73
C ILE A 96 25.26 -4.71 14.77
N ARG A 97 26.21 -3.86 15.20
CA ARG A 97 26.80 -2.79 14.37
C ARG A 97 27.44 -3.34 13.09
N VAL A 98 28.07 -4.53 13.16
CA VAL A 98 28.68 -5.20 12.01
C VAL A 98 27.60 -5.69 11.05
N VAL A 99 26.50 -6.26 11.59
CA VAL A 99 25.35 -6.68 10.80
C VAL A 99 24.71 -5.49 10.08
N ILE A 100 24.51 -4.37 10.78
CA ILE A 100 23.99 -3.12 10.20
C ILE A 100 24.90 -2.60 9.08
N ALA A 101 26.23 -2.61 9.28
CA ALA A 101 27.19 -2.18 8.26
C ALA A 101 27.17 -3.09 7.02
N ARG A 102 27.10 -4.41 7.21
CA ARG A 102 26.94 -5.38 6.12
C ARG A 102 25.61 -5.16 5.37
N TYR A 103 24.52 -4.90 6.08
CA TYR A 103 23.23 -4.60 5.49
C TYR A 103 23.25 -3.28 4.68
N ALA A 104 23.95 -2.25 5.18
CA ALA A 104 24.15 -1.00 4.44
C ALA A 104 24.87 -1.23 3.11
N ARG A 105 25.93 -2.06 3.09
CA ARG A 105 26.63 -2.46 1.86
C ARG A 105 25.70 -3.19 0.90
N HIS A 106 24.89 -4.12 1.40
CA HIS A 106 23.90 -4.82 0.59
C HIS A 106 22.88 -3.87 -0.06
N LEU A 107 22.32 -2.92 0.71
CA LEU A 107 21.37 -1.95 0.15
C LEU A 107 22.00 -1.05 -0.92
N ARG A 108 23.29 -0.70 -0.78
CA ARG A 108 24.04 0.03 -1.81
C ARG A 108 24.28 -0.81 -3.05
N ALA A 109 24.62 -2.10 -2.89
CA ALA A 109 24.79 -3.03 -4.01
C ALA A 109 23.50 -3.21 -4.81
N LEU A 110 22.33 -3.15 -4.16
CA LEU A 110 21.01 -3.11 -4.82
C LEU A 110 20.69 -1.76 -5.50
N ARG A 111 21.66 -0.85 -5.59
CA ARG A 111 21.53 0.51 -6.17
C ARG A 111 20.35 1.29 -5.58
N ARG A 112 20.07 1.12 -4.28
CA ARG A 112 19.08 1.95 -3.57
C ARG A 112 19.58 3.38 -3.42
N THR A 113 18.65 4.33 -3.32
CA THR A 113 19.01 5.76 -3.20
C THR A 113 19.77 6.02 -1.89
N ARG A 114 20.72 6.98 -1.92
CA ARG A 114 21.51 7.37 -0.74
C ARG A 114 20.61 7.72 0.46
N GLU A 115 19.53 8.47 0.21
CA GLU A 115 18.54 8.85 1.23
C GLU A 115 17.85 7.62 1.85
N HIS A 116 17.46 6.63 1.03
CA HIS A 116 16.83 5.42 1.54
C HIS A 116 17.80 4.62 2.42
N VAL A 117 19.04 4.41 1.96
CA VAL A 117 20.07 3.71 2.74
C VAL A 117 20.31 4.44 4.06
N PHE A 118 20.51 5.76 4.03
CA PHE A 118 20.75 6.56 5.22
C PHE A 118 19.60 6.42 6.23
N LYS A 119 18.35 6.66 5.83
CA LYS A 119 17.19 6.58 6.73
C LYS A 119 17.00 5.16 7.29
N THR A 120 17.13 4.14 6.47
CA THR A 120 17.02 2.74 6.89
C THR A 120 18.08 2.41 7.93
N ILE A 121 19.33 2.79 7.71
CA ILE A 121 20.41 2.49 8.65
C ILE A 121 20.30 3.29 9.94
N GLN A 122 19.93 4.58 9.88
CA GLN A 122 19.72 5.39 11.08
C GLN A 122 18.59 4.84 11.96
N ARG A 123 17.48 4.39 11.34
CA ARG A 123 16.38 3.76 12.06
C ARG A 123 16.78 2.42 12.67
N ALA A 124 17.54 1.61 11.94
CA ALA A 124 18.06 0.34 12.43
C ALA A 124 18.96 0.56 13.65
N LYS A 125 19.94 1.46 13.54
CA LYS A 125 20.86 1.80 14.65
C LYS A 125 20.08 2.26 15.89
N TRP A 126 19.26 3.29 15.72
CA TRP A 126 18.47 3.85 16.82
C TRP A 126 17.61 2.80 17.50
N LEU A 127 16.99 1.89 16.73
CA LEU A 127 16.14 0.84 17.29
C LEU A 127 16.94 -0.19 18.07
N MET A 128 18.09 -0.64 17.54
CA MET A 128 18.94 -1.63 18.23
C MET A 128 19.53 -1.05 19.52
N GLU A 129 19.98 0.21 19.47
CA GLU A 129 20.46 0.94 20.65
C GLU A 129 19.36 1.09 21.71
N SER A 130 18.16 1.54 21.31
CA SER A 130 17.03 1.71 22.24
C SER A 130 16.46 0.38 22.75
N ALA A 131 16.72 -0.71 22.06
CA ALA A 131 16.34 -2.07 22.46
C ALA A 131 17.41 -2.76 23.34
N GLY A 132 18.57 -2.13 23.57
CA GLY A 132 19.70 -2.75 24.29
C GLY A 132 20.33 -3.93 23.56
N VAL A 133 20.17 -4.01 22.23
CA VAL A 133 20.70 -5.14 21.44
C VAL A 133 22.12 -4.82 21.00
N GLU A 134 23.11 -5.49 21.59
CA GLU A 134 24.52 -5.32 21.23
C GLU A 134 25.04 -6.36 20.25
N THR A 135 24.50 -7.58 20.34
CA THR A 135 24.90 -8.74 19.53
C THR A 135 23.72 -9.31 18.77
N LEU A 136 24.00 -10.09 17.73
CA LEU A 136 22.95 -10.73 16.94
C LEU A 136 22.15 -11.76 17.76
N GLY A 137 22.77 -12.42 18.74
CA GLY A 137 22.09 -13.35 19.65
C GLY A 137 21.09 -12.66 20.59
N GLY A 138 21.34 -11.40 20.95
CA GLY A 138 20.40 -10.58 21.74
C GLY A 138 19.17 -10.12 20.94
N LEU A 139 19.18 -10.25 19.61
CA LEU A 139 18.09 -9.80 18.74
C LEU A 139 16.91 -10.76 18.75
N ASN A 140 15.89 -10.44 19.53
CA ASN A 140 14.65 -11.22 19.60
C ASN A 140 13.39 -10.31 19.61
N ALA A 141 12.21 -10.92 19.55
CA ALA A 141 10.95 -10.17 19.50
C ALA A 141 10.75 -9.26 20.72
N ALA A 142 11.11 -9.73 21.92
CA ALA A 142 10.96 -8.96 23.16
C ALA A 142 11.87 -7.72 23.18
N SER A 143 13.16 -7.89 22.84
CA SER A 143 14.11 -6.78 22.76
C SER A 143 13.64 -5.70 21.78
N VAL A 144 13.17 -6.09 20.58
CA VAL A 144 12.68 -5.13 19.60
C VAL A 144 11.39 -4.46 20.06
N SER A 145 10.50 -5.17 20.74
CA SER A 145 9.31 -4.56 21.34
C SER A 145 9.70 -3.43 22.31
N VAL A 146 10.70 -3.61 23.18
CA VAL A 146 11.20 -2.55 24.08
C VAL A 146 11.60 -1.28 23.32
N GLY A 147 12.36 -1.44 22.24
CA GLY A 147 12.76 -0.30 21.40
C GLY A 147 11.57 0.39 20.72
N LEU A 148 10.55 -0.37 20.30
CA LEU A 148 9.32 0.18 19.70
C LEU A 148 8.42 0.84 20.76
N ASP A 149 8.37 0.31 21.98
CA ASP A 149 7.64 0.87 23.12
C ASP A 149 8.29 2.18 23.58
N THR A 150 9.61 2.30 23.49
CA THR A 150 10.33 3.55 23.71
C THR A 150 9.90 4.64 22.70
N LEU A 151 9.68 4.28 21.42
CA LEU A 151 9.10 5.23 20.45
C LEU A 151 7.68 5.63 20.83
N ALA A 152 6.91 4.71 21.38
CA ALA A 152 5.55 4.96 21.85
C ALA A 152 5.55 5.96 23.03
N GLY A 153 6.40 5.73 24.02
CA GLY A 153 6.57 6.62 25.17
C GLY A 153 7.07 8.02 24.78
N ARG A 154 7.82 8.13 23.69
CA ARG A 154 8.20 9.42 23.05
C ARG A 154 7.10 10.00 22.16
N ASN A 155 5.86 9.54 22.31
CA ASN A 155 4.70 9.95 21.54
C ASN A 155 4.95 9.97 20.02
N ARG A 156 5.52 8.91 19.45
CA ARG A 156 5.65 8.76 17.98
C ARG A 156 4.41 8.11 17.38
N ALA A 157 4.00 8.60 16.20
CA ALA A 157 2.84 8.04 15.48
C ALA A 157 3.03 6.55 15.16
N PRO A 158 1.98 5.71 15.24
CA PRO A 158 2.09 4.27 14.96
C PRO A 158 2.68 3.96 13.59
N LYS A 159 2.38 4.78 12.58
CA LYS A 159 3.03 4.69 11.26
C LYS A 159 4.55 4.79 11.34
N THR A 160 5.07 5.73 12.14
CA THR A 160 6.52 5.87 12.33
C THR A 160 7.08 4.63 13.01
N ILE A 161 6.42 4.14 14.06
CA ILE A 161 6.85 2.93 14.78
C ILE A 161 6.89 1.71 13.84
N ASN A 162 5.87 1.56 13.00
CA ASN A 162 5.81 0.51 11.98
C ASN A 162 6.94 0.64 10.93
N GLU A 163 7.36 1.85 10.57
CA GLU A 163 8.51 2.06 9.69
C GLU A 163 9.83 1.58 10.33
N TYR A 164 10.03 1.78 11.64
CA TYR A 164 11.19 1.26 12.37
C TYR A 164 11.14 -0.28 12.44
N ARG A 165 9.97 -0.85 12.77
CA ARG A 165 9.74 -2.31 12.73
C ARG A 165 10.04 -2.88 11.34
N ALA A 166 9.57 -2.26 10.27
CA ALA A 166 9.78 -2.72 8.90
C ALA A 166 11.26 -2.73 8.50
N VAL A 167 12.03 -1.74 8.95
CA VAL A 167 13.49 -1.69 8.76
C VAL A 167 14.17 -2.88 9.44
N ALA A 168 13.85 -3.14 10.71
CA ALA A 168 14.41 -4.29 11.44
C ALA A 168 14.00 -5.63 10.81
N PHE A 169 12.73 -5.74 10.41
CA PHE A 169 12.22 -6.92 9.71
C PHE A 169 13.00 -7.17 8.41
N GLY A 170 13.20 -6.13 7.59
CA GLY A 170 13.95 -6.25 6.33
C GLY A 170 15.41 -6.66 6.55
N MET A 171 16.09 -6.08 7.55
CA MET A 171 17.45 -6.45 7.91
C MET A 171 17.54 -7.92 8.36
N CYS A 172 16.65 -8.36 9.25
CA CYS A 172 16.62 -9.74 9.71
C CYS A 172 16.27 -10.70 8.56
N GLN A 173 15.36 -10.31 7.69
CA GLN A 173 14.98 -11.12 6.53
C GLN A 173 16.15 -11.31 5.57
N TRP A 174 16.95 -10.27 5.36
CA TRP A 174 18.19 -10.35 4.59
C TRP A 174 19.25 -11.24 5.28
N ALA A 175 19.42 -11.11 6.59
CA ALA A 175 20.33 -11.94 7.39
C ALA A 175 19.96 -13.44 7.34
N VAL A 176 18.66 -13.77 7.26
CA VAL A 176 18.17 -15.13 7.06
C VAL A 176 18.38 -15.63 5.62
N LYS A 177 17.90 -14.87 4.63
CA LYS A 177 17.81 -15.36 3.24
C LYS A 177 19.12 -15.28 2.47
N VAL A 178 19.91 -14.22 2.69
CA VAL A 178 21.08 -13.90 1.86
C VAL A 178 22.37 -14.33 2.56
N VAL A 179 22.59 -13.86 3.79
CA VAL A 179 23.85 -14.14 4.51
C VAL A 179 23.78 -15.45 5.31
N ARG A 180 22.56 -15.92 5.63
CA ARG A 180 22.30 -17.15 6.40
C ARG A 180 22.97 -17.15 7.79
N ILE A 181 22.99 -15.99 8.44
CA ILE A 181 23.51 -15.79 9.82
C ILE A 181 22.42 -15.79 10.89
N LEU A 182 21.15 -15.85 10.47
CA LEU A 182 19.98 -16.04 11.33
C LEU A 182 19.19 -17.22 10.79
N ASP A 183 18.67 -18.06 11.70
CA ASP A 183 17.78 -19.17 11.34
C ASP A 183 16.40 -18.67 10.87
N ARG A 184 15.84 -17.74 11.64
CA ARG A 184 14.50 -17.18 11.42
C ARG A 184 14.49 -15.69 11.71
N ASN A 185 13.49 -15.01 11.17
CA ASN A 185 13.29 -13.59 11.41
C ASN A 185 12.55 -13.38 12.74
N PRO A 186 13.21 -12.87 13.81
CA PRO A 186 12.56 -12.67 15.10
C PRO A 186 11.45 -11.62 15.06
N ILE A 187 11.51 -10.67 14.11
CA ILE A 187 10.56 -9.56 13.99
C ILE A 187 9.22 -10.03 13.42
N GLY A 188 9.17 -11.24 12.85
CA GLY A 188 7.92 -11.83 12.37
C GLY A 188 6.87 -12.01 13.46
N ALA A 189 7.29 -12.16 14.72
CA ALA A 189 6.40 -12.29 15.88
C ALA A 189 5.97 -10.94 16.48
N VAL A 190 6.64 -9.83 16.12
CA VAL A 190 6.28 -8.49 16.59
C VAL A 190 5.08 -8.00 15.79
N PRO A 191 3.94 -7.65 16.40
CA PRO A 191 2.77 -7.19 15.64
C PRO A 191 3.00 -5.82 15.00
N VAL A 192 2.25 -5.55 13.93
CA VAL A 192 2.14 -4.19 13.36
C VAL A 192 1.16 -3.41 14.21
N ARG A 193 1.47 -2.16 14.53
CA ARG A 193 0.54 -1.29 15.27
C ARG A 193 -0.51 -0.72 14.34
N ASP A 194 -1.75 -0.64 14.80
CA ASP A 194 -2.81 -0.02 14.01
C ASP A 194 -2.50 1.47 13.80
N SER A 195 -2.33 1.86 12.54
CA SER A 195 -2.10 3.26 12.16
C SER A 195 -3.38 4.00 11.83
N ASP A 196 -4.49 3.29 11.64
CA ASP A 196 -5.77 3.89 11.32
C ASP A 196 -6.49 4.41 12.57
N ALA A 197 -6.31 3.74 13.71
CA ALA A 197 -6.80 4.21 15.01
C ALA A 197 -6.18 5.54 15.49
N ASP A 198 -4.95 5.88 15.06
CA ASP A 198 -4.25 7.13 15.43
C ASP A 198 -3.68 7.83 14.18
N LYS A 199 -4.60 8.38 13.37
CA LYS A 199 -4.27 9.22 12.21
C LYS A 199 -3.97 10.65 12.63
N ARG A 200 -2.74 10.90 13.06
CA ARG A 200 -2.28 12.24 13.53
C ARG A 200 -2.21 13.35 12.49
N LYS A 201 -2.29 13.04 11.20
CA LYS A 201 -2.17 14.05 10.16
C LYS A 201 -3.10 13.76 8.99
N VAL A 202 -4.22 14.46 8.99
CA VAL A 202 -5.14 14.54 7.85
C VAL A 202 -4.83 15.83 7.09
N ARG A 203 -4.90 15.79 5.76
CA ARG A 203 -4.73 16.98 4.92
C ARG A 203 -6.09 17.44 4.46
N ARG A 204 -6.32 18.75 4.55
CA ARG A 204 -7.49 19.37 3.95
C ARG A 204 -7.15 19.91 2.56
N ALA A 205 -8.14 19.96 1.68
CA ALA A 205 -8.06 20.71 0.44
C ALA A 205 -8.19 22.21 0.70
N MET A 206 -7.64 22.98 -0.23
CA MET A 206 -7.80 24.44 -0.31
C MET A 206 -9.10 24.76 -1.06
N THR A 207 -9.82 25.79 -0.63
CA THR A 207 -10.94 26.31 -1.43
C THR A 207 -10.42 27.09 -2.65
N ILE A 208 -11.30 27.37 -3.62
CA ILE A 208 -10.92 28.12 -4.83
C ILE A 208 -10.52 29.55 -4.45
N GLU A 209 -11.20 30.15 -3.46
CA GLU A 209 -10.96 31.50 -2.96
C GLU A 209 -9.63 31.57 -2.19
N GLU A 210 -9.35 30.58 -1.33
CA GLU A 210 -8.06 30.44 -0.66
C GLU A 210 -6.92 30.33 -1.69
N ALA A 211 -7.11 29.55 -2.75
CA ALA A 211 -6.12 29.45 -3.82
C ALA A 211 -5.91 30.78 -4.54
N GLY A 212 -6.98 31.51 -4.86
CA GLY A 212 -6.89 32.85 -5.43
C GLY A 212 -6.07 33.80 -4.56
N ARG A 213 -6.36 33.86 -3.25
CA ARG A 213 -5.60 34.68 -2.30
C ARG A 213 -4.13 34.28 -2.21
N LEU A 214 -3.83 32.97 -2.19
CA LEU A 214 -2.45 32.48 -2.18
C LEU A 214 -1.70 32.94 -3.44
N LEU A 215 -2.30 32.79 -4.62
CA LEU A 215 -1.68 33.18 -5.88
C LEU A 215 -1.40 34.68 -5.95
N ALA A 216 -2.31 35.51 -5.43
CA ALA A 216 -2.17 36.97 -5.40
C ALA A 216 -0.95 37.43 -4.57
N VAL A 217 -0.67 36.81 -3.42
CA VAL A 217 0.41 37.25 -2.52
C VAL A 217 1.78 36.60 -2.81
N SER A 218 1.83 35.58 -3.66
CA SER A 218 3.01 34.71 -3.81
C SER A 218 4.11 35.25 -4.74
N GLY A 219 3.87 36.37 -5.44
CA GLY A 219 4.83 36.96 -6.38
C GLY A 219 5.31 35.95 -7.43
N PRO A 220 6.62 35.84 -7.71
CA PRO A 220 7.15 34.87 -8.69
C PRO A 220 6.83 33.41 -8.40
N ARG A 221 6.49 33.06 -7.14
CA ARG A 221 6.10 31.68 -6.76
C ARG A 221 4.67 31.34 -7.17
N SER A 222 3.87 32.34 -7.58
CA SER A 222 2.48 32.15 -7.99
C SER A 222 2.35 31.11 -9.10
N LEU A 223 3.20 31.18 -10.13
CA LEU A 223 3.20 30.20 -11.22
C LEU A 223 3.52 28.78 -10.75
N TRP A 224 4.39 28.62 -9.75
CA TRP A 224 4.70 27.31 -9.15
C TRP A 224 3.47 26.74 -8.42
N TYR A 225 2.78 27.57 -7.63
CA TYR A 225 1.57 27.14 -6.91
C TYR A 225 0.42 26.84 -7.87
N GLU A 226 0.20 27.68 -8.87
CA GLU A 226 -0.82 27.47 -9.90
C GLU A 226 -0.57 26.16 -10.64
N THR A 227 0.68 25.92 -11.07
CA THR A 227 1.04 24.65 -11.73
C THR A 227 0.78 23.47 -10.80
N ALA A 228 1.14 23.54 -9.53
CA ALA A 228 0.88 22.47 -8.57
C ALA A 228 -0.61 22.18 -8.36
N LEU A 229 -1.44 23.23 -8.30
CA LEU A 229 -2.89 23.15 -8.07
C LEU A 229 -3.66 22.63 -9.29
N PHE A 230 -3.20 22.90 -10.51
CA PHE A 230 -3.90 22.48 -11.74
C PHE A 230 -3.36 21.21 -12.40
N THR A 231 -2.24 20.67 -11.91
CA THR A 231 -1.66 19.41 -12.45
C THR A 231 -1.57 18.31 -11.41
N GLY A 232 -1.70 18.64 -10.13
CA GLY A 232 -1.50 17.73 -9.02
C GLY A 232 -0.10 17.11 -8.97
N LEU A 233 0.91 17.62 -9.68
CA LEU A 233 2.26 17.05 -9.67
C LEU A 233 2.85 16.98 -8.25
N ARG A 234 3.63 15.94 -7.96
CA ARG A 234 4.34 15.87 -6.67
C ARG A 234 5.40 16.97 -6.63
N VAL A 235 5.70 17.50 -5.44
CA VAL A 235 6.75 18.52 -5.23
C VAL A 235 8.07 18.18 -5.94
N ARG A 236 8.53 16.93 -5.85
CA ARG A 236 9.78 16.50 -6.51
C ARG A 236 9.64 16.42 -8.03
N GLU A 237 8.46 16.06 -8.54
CA GLU A 237 8.19 16.06 -9.98
C GLU A 237 8.23 17.50 -10.51
N LEU A 238 7.61 18.46 -9.82
CA LEU A 238 7.70 19.89 -10.14
C LEU A 238 9.14 20.44 -10.07
N GLN A 239 9.92 20.03 -9.06
CA GLN A 239 11.33 20.42 -8.92
C GLN A 239 12.20 19.92 -10.08
N LEU A 240 11.84 18.77 -10.65
CA LEU A 240 12.58 18.16 -11.75
C LEU A 240 11.98 18.48 -13.13
N LEU A 241 10.91 19.25 -13.19
CA LEU A 241 10.26 19.62 -14.44
C LEU A 241 11.21 20.49 -15.28
N ALA A 242 11.46 20.08 -16.52
CA ALA A 242 12.30 20.79 -17.46
C ALA A 242 11.48 21.38 -18.62
N TRP A 243 12.01 22.40 -19.31
CA TRP A 243 11.29 23.03 -20.42
C TRP A 243 10.97 22.06 -21.56
N GLY A 244 11.83 21.08 -21.81
CA GLY A 244 11.59 20.01 -22.78
C GLY A 244 10.52 18.99 -22.37
N ASP A 245 10.06 19.01 -21.10
CA ASP A 245 8.92 18.19 -20.66
C ASP A 245 7.57 18.86 -21.00
N LEU A 246 7.56 20.11 -21.47
CA LEU A 246 6.35 20.89 -21.74
C LEU A 246 6.03 20.92 -23.24
N VAL A 247 4.82 20.50 -23.59
CA VAL A 247 4.27 20.67 -24.94
C VAL A 247 3.18 21.74 -24.83
N LEU A 248 3.53 22.98 -25.17
CA LEU A 248 2.69 24.16 -24.94
C LEU A 248 1.96 24.63 -26.21
N ASP A 249 2.56 24.48 -27.38
CA ASP A 249 2.05 25.00 -28.67
C ASP A 249 1.06 24.04 -29.37
N ASP A 250 0.68 22.95 -28.70
CA ASP A 250 -0.26 21.94 -29.18
C ASP A 250 -1.71 22.35 -28.82
N PRO A 251 -2.73 22.06 -29.66
CA PRO A 251 -4.14 22.26 -29.31
C PRO A 251 -4.54 21.64 -27.96
N ARG A 252 -3.87 20.57 -27.56
CA ARG A 252 -4.00 19.86 -26.27
C ARG A 252 -2.67 19.98 -25.51
N PRO A 253 -2.40 21.14 -24.88
CA PRO A 253 -1.16 21.35 -24.16
C PRO A 253 -1.04 20.34 -23.02
N ARG A 254 0.17 19.84 -22.77
CA ARG A 254 0.43 18.77 -21.80
C ARG A 254 1.83 18.85 -21.22
N ILE A 255 2.00 18.20 -20.07
CA ILE A 255 3.31 17.89 -19.49
C ILE A 255 3.62 16.43 -19.77
N GLU A 256 4.75 16.15 -20.40
CA GLU A 256 5.29 14.81 -20.60
C GLU A 256 6.29 14.48 -19.49
N LEU A 257 5.90 13.57 -18.61
CA LEU A 257 6.69 13.22 -17.43
C LEU A 257 7.62 12.05 -17.74
N ARG A 258 8.92 12.33 -17.69
CA ARG A 258 9.97 11.32 -17.82
C ARG A 258 9.86 10.25 -16.73
N ALA A 259 10.03 8.99 -17.10
CA ALA A 259 10.05 7.88 -16.14
C ALA A 259 11.09 8.09 -15.02
N SER A 260 12.23 8.71 -15.30
CA SER A 260 13.27 8.99 -14.29
C SER A 260 12.85 9.99 -13.20
N THR A 261 11.87 10.86 -13.46
CA THR A 261 11.40 11.89 -12.53
C THR A 261 10.16 11.47 -11.75
N THR A 262 9.39 10.50 -12.26
CA THR A 262 8.18 10.00 -11.58
C THR A 262 8.49 9.00 -10.48
N LYS A 263 7.68 9.00 -9.42
CA LYS A 263 7.83 8.06 -8.31
C LYS A 263 7.71 6.59 -8.75
N ALA A 264 6.83 6.31 -9.71
CA ALA A 264 6.54 4.96 -10.19
C ALA A 264 7.55 4.46 -11.24
N ARG A 265 8.50 5.30 -11.66
CA ARG A 265 9.42 5.01 -12.77
C ARG A 265 8.70 4.68 -14.08
N ARG A 266 7.57 5.35 -14.32
CA ARG A 266 6.74 5.21 -15.52
C ARG A 266 6.64 6.56 -16.22
N ALA A 267 6.77 6.57 -17.54
CA ALA A 267 6.43 7.74 -18.33
C ALA A 267 4.92 7.98 -18.28
N ASP A 268 4.51 9.24 -18.23
CA ASP A 268 3.10 9.60 -18.12
C ASP A 268 2.89 10.99 -18.71
N PHE A 269 1.64 11.38 -18.94
CA PHE A 269 1.33 12.75 -19.33
C PHE A 269 0.22 13.35 -18.48
N VAL A 270 0.25 14.67 -18.33
CA VAL A 270 -0.78 15.43 -17.63
C VAL A 270 -1.27 16.54 -18.56
N PRO A 271 -2.55 16.53 -18.98
CA PRO A 271 -3.13 17.64 -19.74
C PRO A 271 -3.05 18.95 -18.96
N LEU A 272 -2.81 20.05 -19.68
CA LEU A 272 -2.75 21.39 -19.13
C LEU A 272 -3.99 22.18 -19.51
N LYS A 273 -4.47 23.00 -18.57
CA LYS A 273 -5.41 24.06 -18.91
C LYS A 273 -4.73 25.06 -19.83
N ARG A 274 -5.40 25.48 -20.90
CA ARG A 274 -4.84 26.39 -21.92
C ARG A 274 -4.32 27.70 -21.30
N SER A 275 -5.03 28.25 -20.32
CA SER A 275 -4.61 29.45 -19.58
C SER A 275 -3.28 29.27 -18.84
N LEU A 276 -3.03 28.08 -18.28
CA LEU A 276 -1.78 27.76 -17.61
C LEU A 276 -0.64 27.54 -18.62
N ALA A 277 -0.94 26.90 -19.75
CA ALA A 277 0.05 26.70 -20.82
C ALA A 277 0.58 28.04 -21.35
N ILE A 278 -0.30 29.02 -21.56
CA ILE A 278 0.07 30.39 -21.97
C ILE A 278 0.99 31.04 -20.93
N LYS A 279 0.62 30.97 -19.63
CA LYS A 279 1.45 31.54 -18.54
C LYS A 279 2.84 30.88 -18.46
N LEU A 280 2.92 29.57 -18.66
CA LEU A 280 4.20 28.84 -18.71
C LEU A 280 5.02 29.24 -19.94
N GLY A 281 4.37 29.43 -21.10
CA GLY A 281 5.02 29.90 -22.32
C GLY A 281 5.63 31.30 -22.15
N ASN A 282 4.87 32.24 -21.59
CA ASN A 282 5.35 33.60 -21.32
C ASN A 282 6.47 33.65 -20.28
N ALA A 283 6.52 32.67 -19.37
CA ALA A 283 7.57 32.56 -18.37
C ALA A 283 8.85 31.88 -18.90
N LYS A 284 8.82 31.31 -20.11
CA LYS A 284 9.97 30.62 -20.71
C LYS A 284 11.02 31.65 -21.15
N PRO A 285 12.25 31.61 -20.60
CA PRO A 285 13.33 32.47 -21.08
C PRO A 285 13.66 32.15 -22.54
N SER A 286 13.96 33.17 -23.35
CA SER A 286 14.31 33.01 -24.78
C SER A 286 15.50 32.09 -25.03
N LEU A 287 16.48 32.09 -24.12
CA LEU A 287 17.69 31.26 -24.19
C LEU A 287 17.60 29.94 -23.40
N ALA A 288 16.42 29.55 -22.93
CA ALA A 288 16.29 28.34 -22.11
C ALA A 288 16.47 27.07 -22.95
N ALA A 289 17.40 26.21 -22.51
CA ALA A 289 17.58 24.89 -23.09
C ALA A 289 16.45 23.93 -22.67
N ALA A 290 16.22 22.88 -23.45
CA ALA A 290 15.21 21.86 -23.14
C ALA A 290 15.46 21.16 -21.79
N THR A 291 16.72 21.08 -21.35
CA THR A 291 17.11 20.46 -20.07
C THR A 291 16.95 21.38 -18.86
N ASP A 292 16.77 22.69 -19.09
CA ASP A 292 16.69 23.68 -18.02
C ASP A 292 15.41 23.51 -17.21
N ARG A 293 15.50 23.76 -15.90
CA ARG A 293 14.35 23.62 -15.00
C ARG A 293 13.35 24.74 -15.26
N VAL A 294 12.07 24.37 -15.38
CA VAL A 294 10.94 25.33 -15.43
C VAL A 294 10.94 26.18 -14.16
N PHE A 295 11.17 25.53 -13.01
CA PHE A 295 11.24 26.19 -11.71
C PHE A 295 12.63 25.98 -11.10
N ARG A 296 13.47 27.02 -11.11
CA ARG A 296 14.81 26.99 -10.50
C ARG A 296 14.78 26.73 -9.00
N THR A 297 13.74 27.23 -8.32
CA THR A 297 13.52 27.00 -6.90
C THR A 297 12.10 26.54 -6.64
N ALA A 298 11.92 25.69 -5.63
CA ALA A 298 10.60 25.29 -5.15
C ALA A 298 10.35 25.86 -3.75
N PRO A 299 9.14 26.33 -3.43
CA PRO A 299 8.81 26.86 -2.11
C PRO A 299 9.11 25.83 -1.03
N THR A 300 9.85 26.24 0.01
CA THR A 300 10.10 25.39 1.19
C THR A 300 8.83 25.28 2.04
N ARG A 301 8.85 24.43 3.08
CA ARG A 301 7.72 24.39 4.04
C ARG A 301 7.54 25.73 4.75
N ALA A 302 8.64 26.39 5.14
CA ALA A 302 8.61 27.69 5.79
C ALA A 302 8.10 28.78 4.82
N THR A 303 8.57 28.76 3.56
CA THR A 303 8.09 29.69 2.52
C THR A 303 6.58 29.57 2.32
N PHE A 304 6.07 28.35 2.17
CA PHE A 304 4.63 28.12 2.00
C PHE A 304 3.81 28.61 3.20
N ARG A 305 4.27 28.36 4.44
CA ARG A 305 3.60 28.88 5.64
C ARG A 305 3.55 30.40 5.64
N ARG A 306 4.65 31.08 5.32
CA ARG A 306 4.67 32.55 5.20
C ARG A 306 3.72 33.07 4.13
N ASP A 307 3.68 32.42 2.97
CA ASP A 307 2.74 32.80 1.89
C ASP A 307 1.27 32.56 2.33
N CYS A 308 0.97 31.47 3.04
CA CYS A 308 -0.36 31.24 3.62
C CYS A 308 -0.72 32.30 4.67
N THR A 309 0.19 32.66 5.57
CA THR A 309 -0.04 33.74 6.56
C THR A 309 -0.34 35.05 5.87
N ARG A 310 0.43 35.42 4.84
CA ARG A 310 0.19 36.64 4.04
C ARG A 310 -1.16 36.62 3.31
N ALA A 311 -1.64 35.44 2.92
CA ALA A 311 -2.92 35.26 2.25
C ALA A 311 -4.12 35.14 3.22
N GLY A 312 -3.90 35.21 4.55
CA GLY A 312 -4.93 34.99 5.55
C GLY A 312 -5.46 33.55 5.56
N ILE A 313 -4.63 32.56 5.19
CA ILE A 313 -5.02 31.15 5.11
C ILE A 313 -4.45 30.41 6.32
N SER A 314 -5.33 29.86 7.16
CA SER A 314 -4.89 28.99 8.25
C SER A 314 -4.33 27.68 7.69
N TYR A 315 -3.06 27.41 8.03
CA TYR A 315 -2.38 26.16 7.67
C TYR A 315 -2.29 25.15 8.82
N GLU A 316 -2.66 25.59 10.03
CA GLU A 316 -2.62 24.78 11.23
C GLU A 316 -3.73 23.74 11.23
N ALA A 317 -3.74 22.89 12.26
CA ALA A 317 -4.81 21.93 12.43
C ALA A 317 -6.12 22.67 12.68
N ASP A 318 -7.15 22.37 11.89
CA ASP A 318 -8.50 22.83 12.19
C ASP A 318 -9.12 22.08 13.38
N ASP A 319 -10.37 22.39 13.69
CA ASP A 319 -11.22 21.75 14.71
C ASP A 319 -11.22 20.21 14.64
N ARG A 320 -10.96 19.65 13.45
CA ARG A 320 -10.91 18.20 13.19
C ARG A 320 -9.48 17.69 12.94
N GLY A 321 -8.45 18.45 13.29
CA GLY A 321 -7.05 18.03 13.19
C GLY A 321 -6.48 18.03 11.77
N ARG A 322 -7.16 18.61 10.79
CA ARG A 322 -6.73 18.62 9.38
C ARG A 322 -5.82 19.81 9.13
N THR A 323 -4.75 19.58 8.38
CA THR A 323 -3.68 20.56 8.16
C THR A 323 -3.53 20.91 6.69
N LEU A 324 -3.02 22.10 6.41
CA LEU A 324 -2.63 22.51 5.06
C LEU A 324 -1.10 22.52 4.94
N ASP A 325 -0.56 21.75 3.99
CA ASP A 325 0.86 21.80 3.65
C ASP A 325 1.04 21.80 2.13
N ARG A 326 2.27 21.99 1.63
CA ARG A 326 2.54 21.98 0.18
C ARG A 326 2.10 20.70 -0.54
N ARG A 327 1.91 19.58 0.19
CA ARG A 327 1.40 18.33 -0.41
C ARG A 327 -0.13 18.33 -0.50
N ALA A 328 -0.80 19.19 0.27
CA ALA A 328 -2.22 19.41 0.16
C ALA A 328 -2.60 20.08 -1.17
N LEU A 329 -1.70 20.77 -1.89
CA LEU A 329 -1.99 21.31 -3.22
C LEU A 329 -2.46 20.23 -4.21
N ARG A 330 -1.90 19.02 -4.11
CA ARG A 330 -2.38 17.86 -4.88
C ARG A 330 -3.72 17.33 -4.37
N THR A 331 -3.97 17.39 -3.07
CA THR A 331 -5.29 17.09 -2.49
C THR A 331 -6.31 18.08 -3.04
N SER A 332 -6.01 19.38 -3.07
CA SER A 332 -6.87 20.41 -3.68
C SER A 332 -7.18 20.09 -5.13
N PHE A 333 -6.17 19.77 -5.96
CA PHE A 333 -6.39 19.37 -7.36
C PHE A 333 -7.41 18.23 -7.49
N VAL A 334 -7.21 17.14 -6.74
CA VAL A 334 -8.07 15.95 -6.82
C VAL A 334 -9.47 16.26 -6.29
N THR A 335 -9.58 17.00 -5.19
CA THR A 335 -10.87 17.45 -4.66
C THR A 335 -11.60 18.33 -5.68
N TRP A 336 -10.93 19.27 -6.34
CA TRP A 336 -11.57 20.14 -7.34
C TRP A 336 -12.05 19.38 -8.57
N LEU A 337 -11.34 18.33 -9.00
CA LEU A 337 -11.84 17.43 -10.04
C LEU A 337 -13.15 16.76 -9.59
N SER A 338 -13.19 16.24 -8.36
CA SER A 338 -14.40 15.65 -7.79
C SER A 338 -15.56 16.66 -7.70
N MET A 339 -15.28 17.89 -7.27
CA MET A 339 -16.27 18.98 -7.19
C MET A 339 -16.82 19.37 -8.56
N SER A 340 -15.99 19.27 -9.60
CA SER A 340 -16.38 19.57 -10.99
C SER A 340 -17.18 18.44 -11.64
N GLY A 341 -17.53 17.38 -10.91
CA GLY A 341 -18.27 16.23 -11.43
C GLY A 341 -17.43 15.30 -12.32
N VAL A 342 -16.10 15.41 -12.29
CA VAL A 342 -15.21 14.52 -13.06
C VAL A 342 -15.33 13.11 -12.49
N ASP A 343 -15.55 12.13 -13.37
CA ASP A 343 -15.61 10.72 -13.01
C ASP A 343 -14.38 10.28 -12.17
N PRO A 344 -14.56 9.51 -11.08
CA PRO A 344 -13.47 9.06 -10.21
C PRO A 344 -12.31 8.37 -10.93
N ARG A 345 -12.59 7.60 -12.00
CA ARG A 345 -11.55 6.92 -12.77
C ARG A 345 -10.71 7.92 -13.58
N THR A 346 -11.36 8.93 -14.16
CA THR A 346 -10.70 10.04 -14.84
C THR A 346 -9.86 10.86 -13.85
N ALA A 347 -10.40 11.17 -12.66
CA ALA A 347 -9.66 11.84 -11.61
C ALA A 347 -8.45 11.03 -11.12
N GLN A 348 -8.59 9.71 -11.00
CA GLN A 348 -7.48 8.79 -10.68
C GLN A 348 -6.38 8.84 -11.75
N GLN A 349 -6.76 8.88 -13.04
CA GLN A 349 -5.83 8.94 -14.16
C GLN A 349 -5.09 10.28 -14.19
N LEU A 350 -5.80 11.41 -14.07
CA LEU A 350 -5.22 12.75 -13.99
C LEU A 350 -4.27 12.89 -12.79
N ALA A 351 -4.66 12.35 -11.63
CA ALA A 351 -3.80 12.30 -10.48
C ALA A 351 -2.61 11.35 -10.69
N ARG A 352 -2.73 10.30 -11.50
CA ARG A 352 -1.76 9.19 -11.63
C ARG A 352 -1.64 8.41 -10.32
N HIS A 353 -2.78 8.04 -9.74
CA HIS A 353 -2.85 7.14 -8.60
C HIS A 353 -2.88 5.68 -9.06
N THR A 354 -2.06 4.84 -8.43
CA THR A 354 -2.01 3.40 -8.72
C THR A 354 -3.26 2.66 -8.26
N ASP A 355 -3.98 3.23 -7.30
CA ASP A 355 -5.15 2.64 -6.66
C ASP A 355 -6.23 3.73 -6.51
N ILE A 356 -7.47 3.37 -6.80
CA ILE A 356 -8.62 4.27 -6.70
C ILE A 356 -8.90 4.67 -5.25
N GLU A 357 -8.60 3.79 -4.29
CA GLU A 357 -8.72 4.06 -2.85
C GLU A 357 -7.91 5.28 -2.42
N LEU A 358 -6.74 5.53 -3.05
CA LEU A 358 -5.96 6.72 -2.80
C LEU A 358 -6.69 7.99 -3.24
N THR A 359 -7.34 7.96 -4.41
CA THR A 359 -8.14 9.07 -4.90
C THR A 359 -9.29 9.32 -3.93
N MET A 360 -10.11 8.31 -3.68
CA MET A 360 -11.36 8.46 -2.94
C MET A 360 -11.17 8.75 -1.45
N ARG A 361 -10.21 8.12 -0.76
CA ARG A 361 -10.06 8.25 0.70
C ARG A 361 -8.97 9.22 1.16
N VAL A 362 -7.90 9.36 0.37
CA VAL A 362 -6.69 10.10 0.81
C VAL A 362 -6.59 11.49 0.18
N TYR A 363 -6.99 11.62 -1.08
CA TYR A 363 -6.80 12.83 -1.87
C TYR A 363 -8.07 13.61 -2.16
N THR A 364 -9.25 13.06 -1.89
CA THR A 364 -10.51 13.79 -1.92
C THR A 364 -10.88 14.26 -0.51
N ASP A 365 -11.11 15.56 -0.35
CA ASP A 365 -11.60 16.16 0.89
C ASP A 365 -13.13 16.24 0.84
N PRO A 366 -13.86 15.45 1.65
CA PRO A 366 -15.31 15.37 1.57
C PRO A 366 -16.00 16.67 1.95
N ARG A 367 -15.34 17.59 2.67
CA ARG A 367 -15.94 18.89 3.06
C ARG A 367 -16.32 19.77 1.88
N LEU A 368 -15.60 19.65 0.78
CA LEU A 368 -15.82 20.49 -0.38
C LEU A 368 -16.79 19.83 -1.37
N ILE A 369 -17.23 18.60 -1.10
CA ILE A 369 -18.26 17.93 -1.91
C ILE A 369 -19.61 18.46 -1.44
N ASP A 370 -20.31 19.15 -2.33
CA ASP A 370 -21.65 19.65 -2.08
C ASP A 370 -22.67 18.51 -2.26
N THR A 371 -23.00 17.85 -1.15
CA THR A 371 -24.01 16.78 -1.14
C THR A 371 -25.43 17.31 -1.28
N SER A 372 -25.69 18.55 -0.89
CA SER A 372 -27.03 19.15 -0.95
C SER A 372 -27.41 19.44 -2.40
N THR A 373 -26.57 20.17 -3.14
CA THR A 373 -26.81 20.42 -4.57
C THR A 373 -26.85 19.10 -5.38
N ALA A 374 -26.13 18.06 -4.95
CA ALA A 374 -26.20 16.76 -5.59
C ALA A 374 -27.58 16.09 -5.42
N ILE A 375 -28.22 16.26 -4.26
CA ILE A 375 -29.59 15.76 -4.00
C ILE A 375 -30.62 16.59 -4.79
N GLU A 376 -30.47 17.91 -4.85
CA GLU A 376 -31.37 18.80 -5.60
C GLU A 376 -31.35 18.55 -7.13
N ARG A 377 -30.34 17.84 -7.65
CA ARG A 377 -30.27 17.44 -9.07
C ARG A 377 -31.03 16.16 -9.37
N LEU A 378 -31.57 15.47 -8.36
CA LEU A 378 -32.41 14.30 -8.57
C LEU A 378 -33.73 14.73 -9.24
N PRO A 379 -34.32 13.88 -10.11
CA PRO A 379 -35.58 14.21 -10.75
C PRO A 379 -36.70 14.29 -9.72
N THR A 380 -37.58 15.29 -9.83
CA THR A 380 -38.85 15.32 -9.10
C THR A 380 -39.77 14.23 -9.67
N LEU A 381 -40.38 13.44 -8.79
CA LEU A 381 -41.24 12.32 -9.17
C LEU A 381 -42.73 12.69 -9.28
N ASP A 382 -43.08 13.96 -9.02
CA ASP A 382 -44.46 14.43 -9.11
C ASP A 382 -44.87 14.69 -10.57
N PRO A 383 -45.96 14.04 -11.06
CA PRO A 383 -46.42 14.19 -12.44
C PRO A 383 -46.82 15.63 -12.81
N ASP A 384 -47.28 16.41 -11.83
CA ASP A 384 -47.86 17.74 -12.04
C ASP A 384 -46.81 18.85 -12.22
N GLU A 385 -45.58 18.67 -11.72
CA GLU A 385 -44.48 19.64 -11.92
C GLU A 385 -43.70 19.40 -13.23
N ALA A 386 -43.74 18.18 -13.78
CA ALA A 386 -43.08 17.84 -15.04
C ALA A 386 -43.64 18.61 -16.25
N VAL A 387 -44.86 19.15 -16.14
CA VAL A 387 -45.53 19.95 -17.17
C VAL A 387 -45.13 21.42 -17.09
N SER A 388 -44.81 21.94 -15.90
CA SER A 388 -44.46 23.36 -15.70
C SER A 388 -43.03 23.68 -16.19
N ALA A 389 -42.08 22.75 -16.05
CA ALA A 389 -40.70 22.93 -16.49
C ALA A 389 -40.50 22.94 -18.02
N LYS A 390 -41.51 22.55 -18.81
CA LYS A 390 -41.48 22.62 -20.29
C LYS A 390 -41.97 23.96 -20.86
N ALA A 391 -42.49 24.86 -20.05
CA ALA A 391 -43.14 26.09 -20.54
C ALA A 391 -42.21 27.31 -20.75
N THR A 392 -40.89 27.20 -20.54
CA THR A 392 -39.94 28.32 -20.70
C THR A 392 -38.98 28.22 -21.88
N GLY A 393 -39.23 27.30 -22.83
CA GLY A 393 -38.47 27.20 -24.08
C GLY A 393 -39.26 27.65 -25.31
N THR A 394 -39.15 28.92 -25.69
CA THR A 394 -39.42 29.39 -27.05
C THR A 394 -38.48 28.66 -28.01
N TYR A 395 -38.99 27.78 -28.89
CA TYR A 395 -38.55 27.54 -30.29
C TYR A 395 -39.40 26.41 -30.88
N GLY A 396 -40.59 26.76 -31.38
CA GLY A 396 -41.32 25.95 -32.35
C GLY A 396 -40.90 26.34 -33.76
N ALA A 397 -39.87 25.67 -34.30
CA ALA A 397 -39.61 25.66 -35.73
C ALA A 397 -39.15 24.25 -36.12
N ASN A 398 -40.03 23.55 -36.85
CA ASN A 398 -39.80 22.24 -37.43
C ASN A 398 -38.54 22.25 -38.31
N VAL A 399 -37.53 21.46 -37.94
CA VAL A 399 -36.50 21.02 -38.88
C VAL A 399 -36.77 19.55 -39.21
N VAL A 400 -37.29 19.34 -40.41
CA VAL A 400 -37.42 18.03 -41.05
C VAL A 400 -36.02 17.52 -41.38
N VAL A 401 -35.67 16.33 -40.89
CA VAL A 401 -34.43 15.63 -41.25
C VAL A 401 -34.78 14.58 -42.33
N PRO A 402 -34.14 14.58 -43.52
CA PRO A 402 -34.35 13.52 -44.49
C PRO A 402 -33.55 12.26 -44.11
N PRO A 403 -34.06 11.04 -44.38
CA PRO A 403 -33.34 9.81 -44.07
C PRO A 403 -32.28 9.51 -45.15
N VAL A 404 -31.04 9.28 -44.73
CA VAL A 404 -29.96 8.82 -45.61
C VAL A 404 -30.04 7.30 -45.76
N VAL A 405 -30.26 6.85 -46.99
CA VAL A 405 -30.23 5.44 -47.42
C VAL A 405 -28.78 5.03 -47.73
N PRO A 406 -28.28 3.85 -47.30
CA PRO A 406 -26.96 3.38 -47.71
C PRO A 406 -27.02 2.71 -49.09
N THR A 407 -26.25 3.25 -50.05
CA THR A 407 -26.07 2.67 -51.39
C THR A 407 -24.95 1.64 -51.40
N ALA A 408 -25.20 0.51 -52.06
CA ALA A 408 -24.29 -0.59 -52.28
C ALA A 408 -23.10 -0.21 -53.19
N ALA A 409 -21.95 -0.86 -52.96
CA ALA A 409 -20.87 -0.97 -53.95
C ALA A 409 -20.45 -2.44 -54.11
N VAL A 410 -20.39 -2.86 -55.37
CA VAL A 410 -20.25 -4.22 -55.87
C VAL A 410 -18.78 -4.55 -56.22
N SER A 411 -18.41 -5.79 -55.86
CA SER A 411 -17.40 -6.73 -56.40
C SER A 411 -15.90 -6.45 -56.53
N ARG A 412 -15.20 -7.54 -56.18
CA ARG A 412 -13.78 -7.90 -56.27
C ARG A 412 -13.31 -8.17 -57.72
N PRO A 413 -12.02 -8.49 -57.89
CA PRO A 413 -11.74 -9.90 -58.20
C PRO A 413 -10.66 -10.57 -57.32
N SER A 414 -10.70 -11.90 -57.41
CA SER A 414 -10.00 -12.96 -56.68
C SER A 414 -8.59 -13.24 -57.20
N LEU A 415 -7.70 -13.73 -56.33
CA LEU A 415 -6.71 -14.76 -56.68
C LEU A 415 -6.34 -15.63 -55.46
N ALA A 416 -6.07 -16.89 -55.79
CA ALA A 416 -6.24 -18.13 -55.03
C ALA A 416 -5.05 -18.49 -54.09
N ILE A 417 -5.35 -19.07 -52.92
CA ILE A 417 -5.13 -20.47 -52.47
C ILE A 417 -3.67 -20.85 -52.12
N GLY A 418 -3.51 -21.29 -50.87
CA GLY A 418 -2.38 -22.08 -50.38
C GLY A 418 -2.54 -22.38 -48.89
N GLY A 419 -3.32 -23.40 -48.55
CA GLY A 419 -3.50 -23.88 -47.18
C GLY A 419 -2.78 -25.19 -46.91
N VAL A 420 -2.22 -25.34 -45.70
CA VAL A 420 -1.99 -26.59 -44.93
C VAL A 420 -2.03 -26.14 -43.45
N GLY A 421 -3.00 -26.50 -42.59
CA GLY A 421 -3.19 -27.80 -41.93
C GLY A 421 -2.18 -27.95 -40.78
N GLY A 422 -2.50 -28.09 -39.48
CA GLY A 422 -3.75 -28.25 -38.74
C GLY A 422 -3.45 -28.65 -37.27
N SER A 423 -4.44 -28.50 -36.38
CA SER A 423 -4.65 -29.19 -35.08
C SER A 423 -3.61 -28.96 -33.96
N SER A 424 -3.88 -28.91 -32.65
CA SER A 424 -5.00 -29.26 -31.75
C SER A 424 -4.58 -28.72 -30.35
N GLY A 425 -5.39 -28.39 -29.35
CA GLY A 425 -6.82 -28.50 -29.11
C GLY A 425 -7.13 -28.04 -27.67
N THR A 426 -8.22 -27.28 -27.54
CA THR A 426 -9.31 -27.39 -26.52
C THR A 426 -9.09 -27.10 -25.01
N PRO A 427 -10.17 -26.72 -24.27
CA PRO A 427 -10.16 -25.60 -23.33
C PRO A 427 -10.60 -25.97 -21.90
N ALA A 428 -10.43 -25.05 -20.93
CA ALA A 428 -11.04 -25.17 -19.60
C ALA A 428 -11.56 -23.78 -19.18
N GLN A 429 -12.89 -23.59 -19.25
CA GLN A 429 -13.84 -23.71 -18.13
C GLN A 429 -13.85 -22.48 -17.21
N ARG A 430 -14.86 -21.65 -17.48
CA ARG A 430 -15.45 -20.62 -16.64
C ARG A 430 -16.37 -21.35 -15.64
N LEU A 431 -16.17 -21.15 -14.35
CA LEU A 431 -17.17 -21.53 -13.34
C LEU A 431 -17.43 -20.34 -12.41
N GLU A 432 -18.69 -19.92 -12.41
CA GLU A 432 -19.32 -19.04 -11.44
C GLU A 432 -19.32 -19.70 -10.05
N MET A 433 -19.23 -18.91 -8.99
CA MET A 433 -19.74 -19.30 -7.67
C MET A 433 -20.24 -18.08 -6.89
N ALA A 434 -21.56 -17.95 -6.90
CA ALA A 434 -22.46 -17.71 -5.78
C ALA A 434 -22.02 -16.75 -4.65
N ILE A 435 -22.66 -15.58 -4.66
CA ILE A 435 -22.86 -14.73 -3.49
C ILE A 435 -24.05 -15.32 -2.71
N VAL A 436 -23.79 -15.85 -1.51
CA VAL A 436 -24.85 -16.18 -0.54
C VAL A 436 -25.15 -14.91 0.26
N GLY A 437 -26.33 -14.34 0.01
CA GLY A 437 -26.93 -13.33 0.86
C GLY A 437 -27.37 -13.92 2.19
N ASN A 438 -27.26 -13.13 3.26
CA ASN A 438 -27.96 -13.43 4.50
C ASN A 438 -28.59 -12.12 4.99
N GLU A 439 -29.90 -12.02 4.75
CA GLU A 439 -30.79 -11.01 5.28
C GLU A 439 -30.96 -11.20 6.79
N LYS A 440 -30.92 -10.12 7.55
CA LYS A 440 -31.48 -10.05 8.91
C LYS A 440 -32.21 -8.73 9.09
N GLN A 441 -33.50 -8.74 8.78
CA GLN A 441 -34.54 -8.02 9.53
C GLN A 441 -35.19 -9.11 10.43
N GLY A 442 -35.54 -8.97 11.71
CA GLY A 442 -35.93 -7.83 12.52
C GLY A 442 -37.26 -8.25 13.18
N ALA A 443 -37.32 -8.46 14.50
CA ALA A 443 -38.58 -8.43 15.27
C ALA A 443 -38.34 -8.61 16.78
N THR A 444 -38.91 -7.65 17.50
CA THR A 444 -39.09 -7.49 18.94
C THR A 444 -40.10 -8.49 19.52
N THR A 445 -39.88 -8.98 20.75
CA THR A 445 -40.98 -9.24 21.70
C THR A 445 -40.48 -9.35 23.14
N SER A 446 -41.13 -8.59 24.02
CA SER A 446 -40.99 -8.57 25.48
C SER A 446 -41.53 -9.83 26.15
N ARG A 447 -40.91 -10.27 27.25
CA ARG A 447 -41.65 -10.78 28.42
C ARG A 447 -40.85 -10.62 29.72
N LYS A 448 -41.49 -9.96 30.69
CA LYS A 448 -41.12 -9.84 32.11
C LYS A 448 -41.31 -11.18 32.84
N ILE A 449 -40.55 -11.35 33.93
CA ILE A 449 -40.79 -11.99 35.26
C ILE A 449 -39.37 -12.29 35.78
N GLY A 450 -38.84 -11.94 36.95
CA GLY A 450 -39.34 -11.35 38.18
C GLY A 450 -38.51 -11.94 39.34
N GLY A 451 -37.96 -11.11 40.25
CA GLY A 451 -37.76 -11.46 41.67
C GLY A 451 -36.35 -11.73 42.24
N GLY A 452 -35.93 -10.85 43.17
CA GLY A 452 -35.08 -11.11 44.35
C GLY A 452 -33.56 -11.05 44.15
N GLY A 453 -32.72 -10.36 44.95
CA GLY A 453 -32.86 -9.64 46.22
C GLY A 453 -31.47 -9.49 46.89
N ASN A 454 -31.30 -8.44 47.72
CA ASN A 454 -30.18 -8.07 48.64
C ASN A 454 -28.86 -7.52 48.04
N ARG A 455 -28.44 -6.27 48.33
CA ARG A 455 -27.91 -5.68 49.60
C ARG A 455 -26.66 -6.46 50.08
N THR A 456 -25.46 -5.94 50.30
CA THR A 456 -24.91 -4.59 50.65
C THR A 456 -23.35 -4.64 50.52
N PRO A 457 -22.61 -3.53 50.68
CA PRO A 457 -21.20 -3.39 50.25
C PRO A 457 -20.13 -3.37 51.38
N VAL A 458 -18.86 -3.20 50.95
CA VAL A 458 -17.60 -2.77 51.63
C VAL A 458 -16.93 -3.76 52.61
N PRO A 459 -15.61 -3.66 52.93
CA PRO A 459 -14.71 -2.47 52.97
C PRO A 459 -13.91 -2.14 51.71
#